data_AF-A0A662CA77-F1
#
_entry.id   AF-A0A662CA77-F1
#
_cell.length_a   1.000
_cell.length_b   1.000
_cell.length_c   1.000
_cell.angle_alpha   90.00
_cell.angle_beta   90.00
_cell.angle_gamma   90.00
#
_symmetry.space_group_name_H-M   'P 1'
#
loop_
_entity.id
_entity.type
_entity.pdbx_description
1 polymer ?
#
loop_
_entity_poly.entity_id
_entity_poly.type
_entity_poly.pdbx_seq_one_letter_code
_entity_poly.pdbx_strand_id
1 'polypeptide(L)'
;MRMNEFLSNRYVALYFTHNFGSLLVKTRFFSPEIALATNIAFGDLNNEAQHHNVAYSTMEKGYYESGILFHRLLDLKFYKIGAGVFYRYGPYSFDKTGDNFAYKVSIVFPIESVKRQ
;
A
#
# COMPACT_ATOMS: atom_id res chain seq x y z
N MET A 1 -0.04 -2.84 11.48
CA MET A 1 -1.22 -3.46 10.86
C MET A 1 -1.00 -4.97 10.81
N ARG A 2 -2.04 -5.80 10.68
CA ARG A 2 -1.88 -7.26 10.54
C ARG A 2 -2.21 -7.71 9.12
N MET A 3 -1.39 -8.61 8.58
CA MET A 3 -1.66 -9.27 7.31
C MET A 3 -2.77 -10.31 7.50
N ASN A 4 -3.65 -10.47 6.51
CA ASN A 4 -4.74 -11.44 6.50
C ASN A 4 -5.73 -11.29 7.68
N GLU A 5 -5.96 -10.06 8.13
CA GLU A 5 -6.91 -9.76 9.21
C GLU A 5 -8.37 -9.76 8.73
N PHE A 6 -8.59 -9.41 7.45
CA PHE A 6 -9.92 -9.26 6.89
C PHE A 6 -10.25 -10.35 5.88
N LEU A 7 -11.45 -10.92 6.02
CA LEU A 7 -12.04 -11.87 5.09
C LEU A 7 -13.37 -11.30 4.59
N SER A 8 -13.57 -11.27 3.28
CA SER A 8 -14.81 -10.80 2.66
C SER A 8 -15.02 -11.51 1.32
N ASN A 9 -16.22 -12.02 1.06
CA ASN A 9 -16.57 -12.63 -0.22
C ASN A 9 -17.27 -11.65 -1.18
N ARG A 10 -17.78 -10.54 -0.64
CA ARG A 10 -18.32 -9.41 -1.39
C ARG A 10 -17.67 -8.15 -0.87
N TYR A 11 -16.97 -7.42 -1.73
CA TYR A 11 -16.32 -6.17 -1.33
C TYR A 11 -16.24 -5.17 -2.48
N VAL A 12 -16.07 -3.91 -2.12
CA VAL A 12 -15.69 -2.81 -2.99
C VAL A 12 -14.43 -2.17 -2.43
N ALA A 13 -13.48 -1.82 -3.29
CA ALA A 13 -12.25 -1.16 -2.89
C ALA A 13 -11.95 0.00 -3.84
N LEU A 14 -11.52 1.12 -3.26
CA LEU A 14 -11.10 2.33 -3.94
C LEU A 14 -9.65 2.61 -3.58
N TYR A 15 -8.82 2.77 -4.60
CA TYR A 15 -7.40 3.07 -4.47
C TYR A 15 -7.14 4.41 -5.14
N PHE A 16 -6.80 5.42 -4.35
CA PHE A 16 -6.41 6.73 -4.86
C PHE A 16 -4.93 6.93 -4.64
N THR A 17 -4.18 7.31 -5.68
CA THR A 17 -2.76 7.62 -5.56
C THR A 17 -2.44 8.84 -6.40
N HIS A 18 -1.81 9.83 -5.79
CA HIS A 18 -1.29 11.01 -6.45
C HIS A 18 0.24 11.01 -6.38
N ASN A 19 0.90 10.88 -7.53
CA ASN A 19 2.35 10.99 -7.65
C ASN A 19 2.71 12.42 -8.06
N PHE A 20 3.47 13.12 -7.22
CA PHE A 20 3.94 14.49 -7.47
C PHE A 20 5.11 14.53 -8.48
N GLY A 21 5.60 13.36 -8.90
CA GLY A 21 6.76 13.22 -9.76
C GLY A 21 8.05 13.55 -9.01
N SER A 22 9.08 13.91 -9.78
CA SER A 22 10.41 14.21 -9.21
C SER A 22 10.43 15.64 -8.67
N LEU A 23 10.36 15.79 -7.35
CA LEU A 23 10.47 17.07 -6.67
C LEU A 23 11.95 17.51 -6.59
N LEU A 24 12.37 18.29 -7.59
CA LEU A 24 13.54 19.20 -7.66
C LEU A 24 14.96 18.64 -7.48
N VAL A 25 15.19 17.55 -6.75
CA VAL A 25 16.53 16.96 -6.55
C VAL A 25 16.68 15.72 -7.43
N LYS A 26 17.38 15.88 -8.55
CA LYS A 26 17.80 14.76 -9.41
C LYS A 26 19.32 14.65 -9.41
N THR A 27 19.83 13.56 -8.89
CA THR A 27 21.22 13.12 -9.11
C THR A 27 21.21 11.80 -9.88
N ARG A 28 22.39 11.31 -10.25
CA ARG A 28 22.55 10.06 -11.02
C ARG A 28 21.95 8.83 -10.33
N PHE A 29 21.92 8.81 -9.00
CA PHE A 29 21.49 7.65 -8.20
C PHE A 29 20.29 7.93 -7.29
N PHE A 30 19.91 9.20 -7.15
CA PHE A 30 18.86 9.66 -6.24
C PHE A 30 17.93 10.60 -7.00
N SER A 31 16.70 10.14 -7.25
CA SER A 31 15.66 10.93 -7.90
C SER A 31 14.32 10.58 -7.27
N PRO A 32 14.11 10.96 -5.99
CA PRO A 32 12.93 10.57 -5.24
C PRO A 32 11.68 11.10 -5.93
N GLU A 33 10.68 10.23 -6.05
CA GLU A 33 9.31 10.65 -6.35
C GLU A 33 8.46 10.41 -5.13
N ILE A 34 7.73 11.44 -4.73
CA ILE A 34 6.82 11.35 -3.61
C ILE A 34 5.44 11.07 -4.18
N ALA A 35 4.78 10.04 -3.64
CA ALA A 35 3.37 9.80 -3.91
C ALA A 35 2.59 9.70 -2.60
N LEU A 36 1.38 10.23 -2.61
CA LEU A 36 0.40 10.03 -1.56
C LEU A 36 -0.60 8.99 -2.03
N ALA A 37 -0.88 8.00 -1.19
CA ALA A 37 -1.85 6.96 -1.45
C ALA A 37 -2.92 6.98 -0.36
N THR A 38 -4.16 6.70 -0.74
CA THR A 38 -5.29 6.47 0.16
C THR A 38 -6.09 5.32 -0.39
N ASN A 39 -6.27 4.28 0.43
CA ASN A 39 -6.99 3.07 0.07
C ASN A 39 -8.17 2.92 1.02
N ILE A 40 -9.33 2.64 0.44
CA ILE A 40 -10.59 2.49 1.14
C ILE A 40 -11.22 1.18 0.69
N ALA A 41 -11.68 0.35 1.61
CA ALA A 41 -12.40 -0.87 1.27
C ALA A 41 -13.61 -1.09 2.18
N PHE A 42 -14.69 -1.59 1.60
CA PHE A 42 -15.87 -2.04 2.33
C PHE A 42 -16.18 -3.46 1.88
N GLY A 43 -16.49 -4.34 2.81
CA GLY A 43 -16.72 -5.73 2.48
C GLY A 43 -17.48 -6.47 3.57
N ASP A 44 -18.07 -7.58 3.15
CA ASP A 44 -18.94 -8.42 3.95
C ASP A 44 -18.68 -9.89 3.58
N LEU A 45 -19.08 -10.81 4.47
CA LEU A 45 -18.87 -12.23 4.34
C LEU A 45 -20.17 -13.00 4.57
N ASN A 46 -20.77 -13.54 3.50
CA ASN A 46 -21.86 -14.50 3.65
C ASN A 46 -21.33 -15.86 4.15
N ASN A 47 -22.13 -16.59 4.95
CA ASN A 47 -21.86 -17.95 5.46
C ASN A 47 -20.63 -18.08 6.40
N GLU A 48 -20.52 -17.20 7.40
CA GLU A 48 -19.47 -17.24 8.43
C GLU A 48 -19.29 -18.60 9.12
N ALA A 49 -20.37 -19.39 9.24
CA ALA A 49 -20.38 -20.68 9.92
C ALA A 49 -19.48 -21.76 9.27
N GLN A 50 -18.98 -21.56 8.05
CA GLN A 50 -18.16 -22.55 7.35
C GLN A 50 -16.65 -22.40 7.60
N HIS A 51 -16.22 -21.36 8.33
CA HIS A 51 -14.81 -21.09 8.60
C HIS A 51 -14.45 -21.41 10.06
N HIS A 52 -14.21 -22.68 10.36
CA HIS A 52 -13.75 -23.11 11.69
C HIS A 52 -12.22 -22.90 11.84
N ASN A 53 -11.78 -22.50 13.04
CA ASN A 53 -10.36 -22.37 13.45
C ASN A 53 -9.51 -21.26 12.79
N VAL A 54 -10.12 -20.22 12.21
CA VAL A 54 -9.39 -19.02 11.75
C VAL A 54 -10.02 -17.79 12.39
N ALA A 55 -9.23 -16.98 13.10
CA ALA A 55 -9.68 -15.68 13.58
C ALA A 55 -9.60 -14.68 12.42
N TYR A 56 -10.75 -14.19 11.96
CA TYR A 56 -10.85 -13.17 10.91
C TYR A 56 -11.91 -12.12 11.28
N SER A 57 -11.78 -10.94 10.70
CA SER A 57 -12.75 -9.86 10.77
C SER A 57 -13.33 -9.57 9.38
N THR A 58 -14.50 -8.95 9.29
CA THR A 58 -15.06 -8.41 8.04
C THR A 58 -14.77 -6.91 7.92
N MET A 59 -14.95 -6.31 6.74
CA MET A 59 -14.71 -4.88 6.48
C MET A 59 -16.01 -4.06 6.45
N GLU A 60 -17.01 -4.44 7.22
CA GLU A 60 -18.36 -3.84 7.17
C GLU A 60 -18.38 -2.35 7.54
N LYS A 61 -17.57 -1.96 8.53
CA LYS A 61 -17.44 -0.56 8.99
C LYS A 61 -16.55 0.30 8.09
N GLY A 62 -15.98 -0.26 7.02
CA GLY A 62 -15.03 0.43 6.16
C GLY A 62 -13.60 0.39 6.70
N TYR A 63 -12.70 -0.09 5.86
CA TYR A 63 -11.26 -0.08 6.04
C TYR A 63 -10.67 1.17 5.37
N TYR A 64 -9.83 1.90 6.09
CA TYR A 64 -9.19 3.10 5.58
C TYR A 64 -7.70 3.10 5.94
N GLU A 65 -6.88 3.35 4.93
CA GLU A 65 -5.45 3.58 5.11
C GLU A 65 -4.97 4.69 4.18
N SER A 66 -4.05 5.51 4.69
CA SER A 66 -3.33 6.49 3.86
C SER A 66 -1.85 6.33 4.09
N GLY A 67 -1.07 6.61 3.06
CA GLY A 67 0.36 6.43 3.11
C GLY A 67 1.13 7.41 2.24
N ILE A 68 2.40 7.56 2.61
CA ILE A 68 3.39 8.28 1.84
C ILE A 68 4.35 7.24 1.25
N LEU A 69 4.55 7.33 -0.05
CA LEU A 69 5.44 6.48 -0.82
C LEU A 69 6.57 7.34 -1.38
N PHE A 70 7.78 6.83 -1.26
CA PHE A 70 8.98 7.38 -1.86
C PHE A 70 9.49 6.38 -2.89
N HIS A 71 9.21 6.63 -4.16
CA HIS A 71 9.75 5.85 -5.26
C HIS A 71 11.14 6.33 -5.63
N ARG A 72 11.92 5.46 -6.28
CA ARG A 72 13.23 5.79 -6.86
C ARG A 72 14.18 6.48 -5.86
N LEU A 73 14.14 6.04 -4.60
CA LEU A 73 15.10 6.43 -3.57
C LEU A 73 16.50 6.01 -3.97
N LEU A 74 16.65 4.80 -4.52
CA LEU A 74 17.90 4.35 -5.11
C LEU A 74 17.64 3.93 -6.55
N ASP A 75 18.26 4.63 -7.49
CA ASP A 75 18.22 4.30 -8.92
C ASP A 75 19.47 3.48 -9.27
N LEU A 76 19.33 2.16 -9.20
CA LEU A 76 20.34 1.23 -9.68
C LEU A 76 19.94 0.85 -11.10
N LYS A 77 20.88 0.88 -12.06
CA LYS A 77 20.60 0.73 -13.50
C LYS A 77 19.59 -0.39 -13.86
N PHE A 78 19.63 -1.50 -13.12
CA PHE A 78 18.78 -2.67 -13.36
C PHE A 78 17.53 -2.74 -12.47
N TYR A 79 17.45 -1.98 -11.38
CA TYR A 79 16.28 -1.95 -10.50
C TYR A 79 16.26 -0.69 -9.63
N LYS A 80 15.07 -0.16 -9.38
CA LYS A 80 14.85 1.04 -8.59
C LYS A 80 14.22 0.65 -7.27
N ILE A 81 14.80 1.10 -6.15
CA ILE A 81 14.28 0.82 -4.81
C ILE A 81 13.45 2.02 -4.35
N GLY A 82 12.31 1.73 -3.73
CA GLY A 82 11.49 2.69 -3.01
C GLY A 82 11.10 2.17 -1.63
N ALA A 83 10.57 3.06 -0.81
CA ALA A 83 10.04 2.75 0.50
C ALA A 83 8.77 3.55 0.75
N GLY A 84 7.96 3.13 1.71
CA GLY A 84 6.77 3.87 2.08
C GLY A 84 6.22 3.44 3.42
N VAL A 85 5.34 4.28 3.95
CA VAL A 85 4.65 4.04 5.20
C VAL A 85 3.17 4.31 5.00
N PHE A 86 2.35 3.39 5.49
CA PHE A 86 0.90 3.54 5.57
C PHE A 86 0.48 3.58 7.03
N TYR A 87 -0.59 4.33 7.27
CA TYR A 87 -1.24 4.44 8.56
C TYR A 87 -2.71 4.09 8.41
N ARG A 88 -3.17 3.14 9.23
CA ARG A 88 -4.56 2.73 9.33
C ARG A 88 -5.31 3.71 10.23
N TYR A 89 -6.50 4.11 9.83
CA TYR A 89 -7.37 4.91 10.67
C TYR A 89 -8.84 4.48 10.52
N GLY A 90 -9.70 5.03 11.38
CA GLY A 90 -11.13 4.71 11.38
C GLY A 90 -11.46 3.51 12.28
N PRO A 91 -12.57 2.79 12.00
CA PRO A 91 -13.16 1.80 12.92
C PRO A 91 -12.28 0.60 13.26
N TYR A 92 -11.27 0.32 12.43
CA TYR A 92 -10.33 -0.79 12.58
C TYR A 92 -8.94 -0.36 13.06
N SER A 93 -8.85 0.81 13.70
CA SER A 93 -7.61 1.28 14.33
C SER A 93 -7.36 0.53 15.63
N PHE A 94 -6.11 0.14 15.88
CA PHE A 94 -5.67 -0.40 17.17
C PHE A 94 -5.43 0.71 18.20
N ASP A 95 -5.60 0.39 19.48
CA ASP A 95 -5.32 1.32 20.60
C ASP A 95 -3.86 1.79 20.61
N LYS A 96 -2.94 0.89 20.26
CA LYS A 96 -1.52 1.19 20.14
C LYS A 96 -1.24 1.78 18.76
N THR A 97 -0.90 3.06 18.71
CA THR A 97 -0.58 3.79 17.47
C THR A 97 0.46 3.08 16.60
N GLY A 98 1.48 2.47 17.21
CA GLY A 98 2.52 1.71 16.51
C GLY A 98 1.96 0.56 15.66
N ASP A 99 0.86 -0.07 16.13
CA ASP A 99 0.25 -1.20 15.46
C ASP A 99 -0.63 -0.77 14.28
N ASN A 100 -0.85 0.53 14.08
CA ASN A 100 -1.55 1.08 12.91
C ASN A 100 -0.61 1.40 11.75
N PHE A 101 0.70 1.35 11.95
CA PHE A 101 1.67 1.53 10.87
C PHE A 101 1.86 0.25 10.06
N ALA A 102 2.10 0.42 8.76
CA ALA A 102 2.65 -0.59 7.88
C ALA A 102 3.77 0.01 7.04
N TYR A 103 4.89 -0.71 6.97
CA TYR A 103 6.07 -0.29 6.21
C TYR A 103 6.15 -1.11 4.92
N LYS A 104 6.41 -0.43 3.81
CA LYS A 104 6.48 -1.03 2.48
C LYS A 104 7.84 -0.76 1.87
N VAL A 105 8.43 -1.78 1.26
CA VAL A 105 9.59 -1.66 0.39
C VAL A 105 9.14 -2.03 -1.02
N SER A 106 9.57 -1.26 -2.02
CA SER A 106 9.29 -1.53 -3.43
C SER A 106 10.58 -1.70 -4.21
N ILE A 107 10.56 -2.64 -5.15
CA ILE A 107 11.64 -2.86 -6.11
C ILE A 107 10.99 -2.86 -7.49
N VAL A 108 11.42 -1.95 -8.35
CA VAL A 108 10.91 -1.80 -9.71
C VAL A 108 12.01 -2.19 -10.67
N PHE A 109 11.75 -3.16 -11.54
CA PHE A 109 12.67 -3.56 -12.61
C PHE A 109 12.28 -2.80 -13.88
N PRO A 110 13.03 -1.74 -14.28
CA PRO A 110 12.78 -1.08 -15.54
C PRO A 110 13.12 -2.05 -16.68
N ILE A 111 12.11 -2.52 -17.40
CA ILE A 111 12.32 -3.20 -18.67
C ILE A 111 12.55 -2.09 -19.70
N GLU A 112 13.81 -1.85 -20.04
CA GLU A 112 14.12 -0.97 -21.17
C GLU A 112 13.68 -1.68 -22.46
N SER A 113 12.62 -1.17 -23.09
CA SER A 113 12.30 -1.51 -24.47
C SER A 113 13.49 -1.10 -25.34
N VAL A 114 14.08 -2.06 -26.05
CA VAL A 114 15.08 -1.79 -27.08
C VAL A 114 14.46 -0.80 -28.06
N LYS A 115 14.91 0.45 -28.04
CA LYS A 115 14.61 1.40 -29.11
C LYS A 115 15.13 0.79 -30.40
N ARG A 116 14.24 0.27 -31.24
CA ARG A 116 14.56 -0.01 -32.64
C ARG A 116 14.96 1.33 -33.26
N GLN A 117 16.23 1.42 -33.64
CA GLN A 117 16.73 2.49 -34.51
C GLN A 117 16.10 2.37 -35.89
#